data_AF-A0A1E4B1Q9-F1
#
_entry.id   AF-A0A1E4B1Q9-F1
#
_cell.length_a   1.000
_cell.length_b   1.000
_cell.length_c   1.000
_cell.angle_alpha   90.00
_cell.angle_beta   90.00
_cell.angle_gamma   90.00
#
_symmetry.space_group_name_H-M   'P 1'
#
loop_
_entity.id
_entity.type
_entity.pdbx_description
1 polymer ?
#
loop_
_entity_poly.entity_id
_entity_poly.type
_entity_poly.pdbx_seq_one_letter_code
_entity_poly.pdbx_strand_id
1 'polypeptide(L)'
;MASSFDVQLGSAVTFALHVTNNASKRLELTFPSGLTHDIVVMDTVGREVWRWSQGRLFTQTLQNKVLDTDETVSYSAEWTPQRAHGTYIAVASLKSENHPVEQRVRFSLP
;
A
#
# COMPACT_ATOMS: atom_id res chain seq x y z
N MET A 1 2.64 -9.49 13.25
CA MET A 1 2.35 -9.27 11.82
C MET A 1 3.64 -8.83 11.15
N ALA A 2 3.93 -9.35 9.96
CA ALA A 2 5.03 -8.93 9.12
C ALA A 2 4.50 -8.21 7.87
N SER A 3 5.33 -7.38 7.24
CA SER A 3 4.96 -6.70 6.00
C SER A 3 6.17 -6.43 5.11
N SER A 4 5.98 -6.48 3.80
CA SER A 4 6.95 -6.02 2.80
C SER A 4 6.27 -5.10 1.79
N PHE A 5 7.06 -4.29 1.10
CA PHE A 5 6.55 -3.42 0.06
C PHE A 5 7.46 -3.48 -1.16
N ASP A 6 6.91 -3.96 -2.27
CA ASP A 6 7.65 -4.20 -3.49
C ASP A 6 7.29 -3.16 -4.55
N VAL A 7 8.30 -2.79 -5.35
CA VAL A 7 8.18 -1.84 -6.46
C VAL A 7 8.78 -2.47 -7.70
N GLN A 8 7.99 -2.55 -8.76
CA GLN A 8 8.43 -3.07 -10.06
C GLN A 8 8.29 -2.00 -11.14
N LEU A 9 9.37 -1.81 -11.91
CA LEU A 9 9.45 -0.82 -12.98
C LEU A 9 9.17 -1.49 -14.33
N GLY A 10 8.26 -0.90 -15.11
CA GLY A 10 7.91 -1.33 -16.47
C GLY A 10 7.31 -0.17 -17.26
N SER A 11 6.35 -0.45 -18.13
CA SER A 11 5.54 0.59 -18.79
C SER A 11 4.73 1.44 -17.80
N ALA A 12 4.45 0.86 -16.63
CA ALA A 12 3.96 1.54 -15.44
C ALA A 12 4.80 1.09 -14.24
N VAL A 13 4.68 1.83 -13.14
CA VAL A 13 5.24 1.46 -11.84
C VAL A 13 4.18 0.67 -11.07
N THR A 14 4.49 -0.59 -10.76
CA THR A 14 3.61 -1.44 -9.96
C THR A 14 4.11 -1.47 -8.53
N PHE A 15 3.20 -1.25 -7.60
CA PHE A 15 3.42 -1.26 -6.16
C PHE A 15 2.66 -2.44 -5.56
N ALA A 16 3.25 -3.18 -4.62
CA ALA A 16 2.57 -4.25 -3.90
C ALA A 16 2.93 -4.25 -2.41
N LEU A 17 1.97 -3.92 -1.55
CA LEU A 17 2.10 -4.05 -0.10
C LEU A 17 1.64 -5.45 0.31
N HIS A 18 2.55 -6.22 0.90
CA HIS A 18 2.28 -7.53 1.45
C HIS A 18 2.14 -7.44 2.96
N VAL A 19 1.12 -8.10 3.51
CA VAL A 19 0.86 -8.15 4.94
C VAL A 19 0.63 -9.61 5.32
N THR A 20 1.48 -10.14 6.19
CA THR A 20 1.50 -11.55 6.58
C THR A 20 1.18 -11.70 8.05
N ASN A 21 0.22 -12.57 8.36
CA ASN A 21 -0.03 -13.00 9.73
C ASN A 21 1.02 -14.04 10.19
N ASN A 22 2.13 -13.57 10.74
CA ASN A 22 3.17 -14.44 11.30
C ASN A 22 2.92 -14.87 12.77
N ALA A 23 1.70 -14.73 13.28
CA ALA A 23 1.32 -15.22 14.60
C ALA A 23 0.80 -16.66 14.50
N SER A 24 0.88 -17.41 15.60
CA SER A 24 0.38 -18.80 15.67
C SER A 24 -1.15 -18.94 15.74
N LYS A 25 -1.89 -17.84 15.55
CA LYS A 25 -3.36 -17.76 15.61
C LYS A 25 -3.86 -16.87 14.48
N ARG A 26 -5.12 -17.09 14.08
CA ARG A 26 -5.82 -16.20 13.15
C ARG A 26 -5.86 -14.77 13.69
N LEU A 27 -5.76 -13.81 12.78
CA LEU A 27 -5.80 -12.38 13.06
C LEU A 27 -6.96 -11.76 12.27
N GLU A 28 -7.62 -10.77 12.85
CA GLU A 28 -8.69 -10.03 12.19
C GLU A 28 -8.25 -8.58 12.00
N LEU A 29 -8.18 -8.13 10.76
CA LEU A 29 -7.92 -6.74 10.40
C LEU A 29 -9.25 -5.98 10.34
N THR A 30 -9.37 -4.90 11.10
CA THR A 30 -10.55 -4.02 11.09
C THR A 30 -10.25 -2.76 10.29
N PHE A 31 -11.09 -2.44 9.30
CA PHE A 31 -10.98 -1.25 8.46
C PHE A 31 -12.20 -0.35 8.66
N PRO A 32 -12.02 0.95 8.94
CA PRO A 32 -13.14 1.85 9.21
C PRO A 32 -13.98 2.19 7.97
N SER A 33 -13.50 1.86 6.76
CA SER A 33 -14.16 2.12 5.48
C SER A 33 -13.70 1.11 4.43
N GLY A 34 -14.23 1.21 3.21
CA GLY A 34 -13.72 0.46 2.05
C GLY A 34 -12.28 0.82 1.63
N LEU A 35 -11.71 1.92 2.15
CA LEU A 35 -10.29 2.24 1.94
C LEU A 35 -9.43 1.38 2.87
N THR A 36 -9.06 0.20 2.39
CA THR A 36 -8.24 -0.77 3.15
C THR A 36 -6.75 -0.43 3.14
N HIS A 37 -6.28 0.18 2.06
CA HIS A 37 -4.89 0.58 1.89
C HIS A 37 -4.83 1.86 1.05
N ASP A 38 -3.71 2.56 1.12
CA ASP A 38 -3.38 3.64 0.20
C ASP A 38 -1.90 3.60 -0.14
N ILE A 39 -1.54 4.09 -1.32
CA ILE A 39 -0.15 4.21 -1.77
C ILE A 39 0.05 5.62 -2.28
N VAL A 40 1.05 6.30 -1.72
CA VAL A 40 1.41 7.67 -2.06
C VAL A 40 2.82 7.68 -2.61
N VAL A 41 3.03 8.33 -3.74
CA VAL A 41 4.36 8.59 -4.29
C VAL A 41 4.71 10.05 -4.06
N MET A 42 5.90 10.27 -3.50
CA MET A 42 6.48 11.58 -3.27
C MET A 42 7.77 11.74 -4.04
N ASP A 43 8.09 12.96 -4.44
CA ASP A 43 9.44 13.30 -4.88
C ASP A 43 10.41 13.43 -3.69
N THR A 44 11.69 13.68 -3.99
CA THR A 44 12.74 13.79 -2.95
C THR A 44 12.62 15.01 -2.05
N VAL A 45 11.83 16.02 -2.42
CA VAL A 45 11.57 17.21 -1.58
C VAL A 45 10.28 17.05 -0.75
N GLY A 46 9.64 15.88 -0.81
CA GLY A 46 8.46 15.54 -0.02
C GLY A 46 7.13 15.97 -0.63
N ARG A 47 7.10 16.40 -1.91
CA ARG A 47 5.85 16.73 -2.59
C ARG A 47 5.18 15.46 -3.09
N GLU A 48 3.90 15.31 -2.77
CA GLU A 48 3.06 14.26 -3.35
C GLU A 48 2.91 14.48 -4.85
N VAL A 49 3.27 13.47 -5.64
CA VAL A 49 3.13 13.47 -7.09
C VAL A 49 2.01 12.56 -7.57
N TRP A 50 1.61 11.60 -6.72
CA TRP A 50 0.52 10.68 -7.01
C TRP A 50 0.02 9.99 -5.73
N ARG A 51 -1.27 9.69 -5.70
CA ARG A 51 -1.92 8.92 -4.63
C ARG A 51 -2.94 7.97 -5.24
N TRP A 52 -2.88 6.69 -4.86
CA TRP A 52 -3.76 5.66 -5.38
C TRP A 52 -5.25 5.93 -5.09
N SER A 53 -5.55 6.38 -3.87
CA SER A 53 -6.92 6.68 -3.45
C SER A 53 -7.52 7.95 -4.09
N GLN A 54 -6.71 8.80 -4.73
CA GLN A 54 -7.19 10.06 -5.31
C GLN A 54 -8.22 9.80 -6.41
N GLY A 55 -9.40 10.41 -6.27
CA GLY A 55 -10.51 10.27 -7.22
C GLY A 55 -11.26 8.94 -7.13
N ARG A 56 -10.89 8.04 -6.21
CA ARG A 56 -11.64 6.81 -5.94
C ARG A 56 -12.67 7.05 -4.84
N LEU A 57 -13.82 6.39 -4.97
CA LEU A 57 -14.87 6.39 -3.95
C LEU A 57 -14.77 5.12 -3.10
N PHE A 58 -14.95 5.27 -1.80
CA PHE A 58 -14.93 4.17 -0.84
C PHE A 58 -16.18 4.22 0.03
N THR A 59 -16.77 3.05 0.28
CA THR A 59 -17.92 2.95 1.20
C THR A 59 -17.51 3.33 2.61
N GLN A 60 -18.40 3.98 3.35
CA GLN A 60 -18.19 4.35 4.76
C GLN A 60 -18.70 3.24 5.69
N THR A 61 -18.39 1.99 5.36
CA THR A 61 -18.82 0.81 6.11
C THR A 61 -17.61 0.14 6.72
N LEU A 62 -17.69 -0.18 8.01
CA LEU A 62 -16.70 -1.00 8.71
C LEU A 62 -16.54 -2.35 7.99
N GLN A 63 -15.30 -2.77 7.73
CA GLN A 63 -14.99 -4.05 7.11
C GLN A 63 -13.98 -4.81 7.94
N ASN A 64 -14.18 -6.12 8.05
CA ASN A 64 -13.24 -7.01 8.71
C ASN A 64 -12.63 -7.97 7.69
N LYS A 65 -11.33 -8.23 7.80
CA LYS A 65 -10.62 -9.24 7.03
C LYS A 65 -9.91 -10.19 7.97
N VAL A 66 -10.26 -11.46 7.92
CA VAL A 66 -9.54 -12.51 8.64
C VAL A 66 -8.31 -12.90 7.82
N LEU A 67 -7.18 -13.07 8.51
CA LEU A 67 -5.96 -13.69 8.02
C LEU A 67 -5.66 -14.93 8.87
N ASP A 68 -5.64 -16.10 8.26
CA ASP A 68 -5.19 -17.32 8.92
C ASP A 68 -3.68 -17.26 9.25
N THR A 69 -3.21 -18.22 10.05
CA THR A 69 -1.78 -18.35 10.37
C THR A 69 -0.97 -18.48 9.07
N ASP A 70 0.09 -17.69 8.95
CA ASP A 70 0.99 -17.58 7.80
C ASP A 70 0.33 -17.09 6.50
N GLU A 71 -0.96 -16.70 6.54
CA GLU A 71 -1.63 -16.10 5.38
C GLU A 71 -1.05 -14.73 5.08
N THR A 72 -0.86 -14.47 3.78
CA THR A 72 -0.44 -13.16 3.26
C THR A 72 -1.53 -12.58 2.37
N VAL A 73 -1.92 -11.34 2.65
CA VAL A 73 -2.72 -10.51 1.74
C VAL A 73 -1.83 -9.51 1.04
N SER A 74 -2.06 -9.31 -0.25
CA SER A 74 -1.34 -8.37 -1.09
C SER A 74 -2.28 -7.27 -1.59
N TYR A 75 -1.82 -6.03 -1.51
CA TYR A 75 -2.54 -4.84 -1.98
C TYR A 75 -1.72 -4.14 -3.06
N SER A 76 -2.24 -4.14 -4.28
CA SER A 76 -1.50 -3.66 -5.45
C SER A 76 -2.04 -2.34 -5.99
N ALA A 77 -1.13 -1.50 -6.48
CA ALA A 77 -1.45 -0.27 -7.17
C ALA A 77 -0.55 -0.05 -8.38
N GLU A 78 -1.07 0.62 -9.40
CA GLU A 78 -0.35 0.93 -10.62
C GLU A 78 -0.33 2.44 -10.85
N TRP A 79 0.86 2.97 -11.16
CA TRP A 79 1.09 4.37 -11.48
C TRP A 79 1.78 4.50 -12.83
N THR A 80 1.16 5.24 -13.75
CA THR A 80 1.76 5.57 -15.05
C THR A 80 2.24 7.03 -15.03
N PRO A 81 3.51 7.30 -14.66
CA PRO A 81 4.03 8.65 -14.63
C PRO A 81 4.12 9.26 -16.04
N GLN A 82 3.65 10.50 -16.21
CA GLN A 82 3.83 11.25 -17.46
C GLN A 82 5.19 11.96 -17.47
N ARG A 83 6.11 11.48 -18.31
CA ARG A 83 7.46 12.08 -18.49
C ARG A 83 8.25 12.27 -17.18
N ALA A 84 8.03 11.41 -16.19
CA ALA A 84 8.74 11.48 -14.91
C ALA A 84 10.05 10.68 -14.97
N HIS A 85 11.09 11.26 -14.39
CA HIS A 85 12.43 10.68 -14.26
C HIS A 85 12.97 10.99 -12.86
N GLY A 86 14.05 10.33 -12.47
CA GLY A 86 14.72 10.59 -11.19
C GLY A 86 14.12 9.80 -10.03
N THR A 87 14.43 10.22 -8.80
CA THR A 87 14.14 9.44 -7.59
C THR A 87 12.84 9.87 -6.91
N TYR A 88 12.11 8.86 -6.44
CA TYR A 88 10.85 8.99 -5.72
C TYR A 88 10.87 8.13 -4.45
N ILE A 89 9.93 8.41 -3.57
CA ILE A 89 9.63 7.62 -2.38
C ILE A 89 8.17 7.19 -2.46
N ALA A 90 7.92 5.90 -2.55
CA ALA A 90 6.60 5.34 -2.38
C ALA A 90 6.36 5.01 -0.91
N VAL A 91 5.16 5.30 -0.43
CA VAL A 91 4.70 4.99 0.93
C VAL A 91 3.39 4.24 0.81
N ALA A 92 3.38 3.00 1.26
CA ALA A 92 2.18 2.20 1.37
C ALA A 92 1.68 2.20 2.82
N SER A 93 0.37 2.39 3.00
CA SER A 93 -0.27 2.31 4.31
C SER A 93 -1.40 1.29 4.27
N LEU A 94 -1.43 0.37 5.23
CA LEU A 94 -2.61 -0.42 5.56
C LEU A 94 -3.47 0.39 6.54
N LYS A 95 -4.72 0.66 6.19
CA LYS A 95 -5.66 1.47 6.97
C LYS A 95 -6.44 0.65 8.00
N SER A 96 -5.85 -0.44 8.47
CA SER A 96 -6.42 -1.21 9.56
C SER A 96 -6.27 -0.43 10.86
N GLU A 97 -7.36 -0.34 11.63
CA GLU A 97 -7.40 0.38 12.91
C GLU A 97 -6.63 -0.36 14.01
N ASN A 98 -6.76 -1.69 14.06
CA ASN A 98 -6.12 -2.52 15.09
C ASN A 98 -4.71 -2.99 14.70
N HIS A 99 -4.40 -3.04 13.40
CA HIS A 99 -3.11 -3.48 12.89
C HIS A 99 -2.62 -2.58 11.75
N PRO A 100 -2.36 -1.28 12.00
CA PRO A 100 -1.87 -0.39 10.96
C PRO A 100 -0.47 -0.81 10.50
N VAL A 101 -0.20 -0.61 9.21
CA VAL A 101 1.13 -0.83 8.60
C VAL A 101 1.49 0.40 7.80
N GLU A 102 2.76 0.81 7.88
CA GLU A 102 3.37 1.71 6.92
C GLU A 102 4.67 1.10 6.41
N GLN A 103 4.88 1.14 5.11
CA GLN A 103 6.12 0.73 4.45
C GLN A 103 6.56 1.79 3.46
N ARG A 104 7.87 1.98 3.34
CA ARG A 104 8.46 3.02 2.48
C ARG A 104 9.54 2.41 1.60
N VAL A 105 9.51 2.73 0.32
CA VAL A 105 10.54 2.31 -0.64
C VAL A 105 10.98 3.50 -1.47
N ARG A 106 12.30 3.66 -1.60
CA ARG A 106 12.92 4.58 -2.55
C ARG A 106 13.13 3.85 -3.87
N PHE A 107 12.71 4.46 -4.97
CA PHE A 107 12.90 3.92 -6.32
C PHE A 107 13.25 5.04 -7.30
N SER A 108 13.90 4.69 -8.41
CA SER A 108 14.28 5.67 -9.44
C SER A 108 13.68 5.27 -10.77
N LEU A 109 13.13 6.25 -11.48
CA LEU A 109 12.72 6.12 -12.86
C LEU A 109 13.89 6.54 -13.77
N PRO A 110 14.16 5.77 -14.85
CA PRO A 110 15.26 6.02 -15.77
C PRO A 110 15.12 7.35 -16.51
#